data_AF-A0A4Q7IWR5-F1
#
_entry.id   AF-A0A4Q7IWR5-F1
#
_cell.length_a   1.000
_cell.length_b   1.000
_cell.length_c   1.000
_cell.angle_alpha   90.00
_cell.angle_beta   90.00
_cell.angle_gamma   90.00
#
_symmetry.space_group_name_H-M   'P 1'
#
loop_
_entity.id
_entity.type
_entity.pdbx_description
1 polymer ?
#
loop_
_entity_poly.entity_id
_entity_poly.type
_entity_poly.pdbx_seq_one_letter_code
_entity_poly.pdbx_strand_id
1 'polypeptide(L)'
;MTVVEHSGDAEPIAVPLEFDLPAGWTEVPVGSGVVFAARRGSGPAAITMRAEHRPDPAPLPDIAGHAAGEHGSVEVVEHPVLGQVVWTTTPEVTFVHLAVAGGPDRVIVEVACASPGRSSEVAAEFERFVASLRTGED
;
A
#
# COMPACT_ATOMS: atom_id res chain seq x y z
N MET A 1 -4.93 -10.87 -5.90
CA MET A 1 -3.85 -10.54 -6.84
C MET A 1 -2.54 -11.06 -6.25
N THR A 2 -1.68 -11.68 -7.04
CA THR A 2 -0.39 -12.19 -6.55
C THR A 2 0.69 -11.13 -6.77
N VAL A 3 1.27 -10.64 -5.69
CA VAL A 3 2.37 -9.67 -5.74
C VAL A 3 3.68 -10.43 -5.89
N VAL A 4 4.43 -10.19 -6.98
CA VAL A 4 5.67 -10.93 -7.29
C VAL A 4 6.79 -9.93 -7.59
N GLU A 5 7.81 -9.87 -6.74
CA GLU A 5 9.06 -9.16 -7.05
C GLU A 5 10.19 -10.16 -7.39
N HIS A 6 10.99 -9.83 -8.39
CA HIS A 6 12.20 -10.57 -8.75
C HIS A 6 13.43 -9.76 -8.28
N SER A 7 13.96 -10.10 -7.10
CA SER A 7 15.33 -9.76 -6.73
C SER A 7 16.13 -11.06 -6.63
N GLY A 8 17.35 -11.04 -7.15
CA GLY A 8 18.16 -12.24 -7.43
C GLY A 8 18.18 -13.31 -6.34
N ASP A 9 18.14 -14.57 -6.80
CA ASP A 9 18.31 -15.84 -6.07
C ASP A 9 17.34 -16.15 -4.90
N ALA A 10 16.39 -15.27 -4.57
CA ALA A 10 15.33 -15.55 -3.62
C ALA A 10 14.02 -15.91 -4.34
N GLU A 11 13.34 -16.97 -3.89
CA GLU A 11 12.01 -17.33 -4.39
C GLU A 11 11.03 -16.16 -4.13
N PRO A 12 10.24 -15.73 -5.13
CA PRO A 12 9.33 -14.62 -4.95
C PRO A 12 8.25 -15.01 -3.95
N ILE A 13 8.21 -14.34 -2.79
CA ILE A 13 7.11 -14.50 -1.84
C ILE A 13 5.91 -13.75 -2.40
N ALA A 14 5.03 -14.54 -3.00
CA ALA A 14 3.68 -14.13 -3.30
C ALA A 14 2.92 -13.87 -2.00
N VAL A 15 2.68 -12.61 -1.66
CA VAL A 15 1.63 -12.29 -0.68
C VAL A 15 0.31 -12.23 -1.45
N PRO A 16 -0.57 -13.24 -1.32
CA PRO A 16 -1.91 -13.13 -1.87
C PRO A 16 -2.62 -12.00 -1.14
N LEU A 17 -2.81 -10.87 -1.83
CA LEU A 17 -3.65 -9.78 -1.33
C LEU A 17 -4.97 -9.82 -2.06
N GLU A 18 -6.04 -9.84 -1.28
CA GLU A 18 -7.39 -9.57 -1.75
C GLU A 18 -7.81 -8.18 -1.29
N PHE A 19 -8.60 -7.51 -2.13
CA PHE A 19 -9.15 -6.18 -1.85
C PHE A 19 -10.39 -5.95 -2.70
N ASP A 20 -11.22 -5.02 -2.25
CA ASP A 20 -12.39 -4.54 -2.97
C ASP A 20 -12.05 -3.18 -3.61
N LEU A 21 -12.07 -3.13 -4.95
CA LEU A 21 -11.85 -1.89 -5.67
C LEU A 21 -13.10 -1.00 -5.57
N PRO A 22 -13.00 0.29 -5.14
CA PRO A 22 -14.18 1.14 -5.03
C PRO A 22 -14.84 1.38 -6.39
N ALA A 23 -16.16 1.61 -6.38
CA ALA A 23 -16.91 1.86 -7.61
C ALA A 23 -16.34 3.07 -8.39
N GLY A 24 -16.27 2.97 -9.72
CA GLY A 24 -15.74 4.02 -10.59
C GLY A 24 -14.21 4.04 -10.71
N TRP A 25 -13.52 3.15 -9.99
CA TRP A 25 -12.11 2.87 -10.21
C TRP A 25 -11.94 1.73 -11.20
N THR A 26 -10.87 1.78 -11.98
CA THR A 26 -10.54 0.76 -12.98
C THR A 26 -9.07 0.44 -12.89
N GLU A 27 -8.75 -0.85 -12.89
CA GLU A 27 -7.37 -1.33 -12.94
C GLU A 27 -6.69 -0.83 -14.22
N VAL A 28 -5.43 -0.41 -14.09
CA VAL A 28 -4.62 0.05 -15.21
C VAL A 28 -3.31 -0.74 -15.27
N PRO A 29 -2.70 -0.87 -16.46
CA PRO A 29 -1.41 -1.56 -16.59
C PRO A 29 -0.35 -0.96 -15.68
N VAL A 30 0.40 -1.82 -15.00
CA VAL A 30 1.46 -1.43 -14.07
C VAL A 30 2.83 -1.41 -14.74
N GLY A 31 3.70 -0.54 -14.25
CA GLY A 31 5.13 -0.53 -14.60
C GLY A 31 5.96 -1.40 -13.65
N SER A 32 7.28 -1.44 -13.89
CA SER A 32 8.22 -2.18 -13.02
C SER A 32 8.14 -1.69 -11.56
N GLY A 33 8.14 -2.63 -10.61
CA GLY A 33 8.08 -2.35 -9.17
C GLY A 33 6.71 -1.90 -8.65
N VAL A 34 5.67 -1.88 -9.51
CA VAL A 34 4.28 -1.67 -9.11
C VAL A 34 3.52 -2.96 -9.34
N VAL A 35 2.84 -3.43 -8.31
CA VAL A 35 2.15 -4.72 -8.30
C VAL A 35 0.66 -4.54 -8.57
N PHE A 36 0.12 -3.35 -8.34
CA PHE A 36 -1.25 -2.98 -8.69
C PHE A 36 -1.35 -1.47 -8.97
N ALA A 37 -2.19 -1.08 -9.91
CA ALA A 37 -2.57 0.30 -10.10
C ALA A 37 -4.03 0.40 -10.53
N ALA A 38 -4.73 1.41 -10.02
CA ALA A 38 -6.08 1.76 -10.43
C ALA A 38 -6.22 3.26 -10.61
N ARG A 39 -7.13 3.65 -11.51
CA ARG A 39 -7.45 5.05 -11.78
C ARG A 39 -8.94 5.30 -11.62
N ARG A 40 -9.29 6.47 -11.09
CA ARG A 40 -10.68 6.90 -10.96
C ARG A 40 -11.19 7.58 -12.23
N GLY A 41 -12.04 6.88 -13.00
CA GLY A 41 -12.55 7.37 -14.28
C GLY A 41 -11.44 7.93 -15.20
N SER A 42 -11.69 9.08 -15.83
CA SER A 42 -10.68 9.83 -16.58
C SER A 42 -9.91 10.86 -15.74
N GLY A 43 -10.16 10.90 -14.43
CA GLY A 43 -9.58 11.88 -13.51
C GLY A 43 -8.09 11.64 -13.22
N PRO A 44 -7.41 12.58 -12.55
CA PRO A 44 -5.99 12.44 -12.20
C PRO A 44 -5.75 11.54 -10.97
N ALA A 45 -6.82 11.10 -10.28
CA ALA A 45 -6.69 10.29 -9.07
C ALA A 45 -6.29 8.85 -9.41
N ALA A 46 -5.28 8.35 -8.71
CA ALA A 46 -4.72 7.02 -8.94
C ALA A 46 -4.32 6.35 -7.61
N ILE A 47 -4.57 5.06 -7.50
CA ILE A 47 -4.08 4.17 -6.46
C ILE A 47 -2.95 3.36 -7.06
N THR A 48 -1.84 3.23 -6.37
CA THR A 48 -0.72 2.35 -6.75
C THR A 48 -0.30 1.54 -5.54
N MET A 49 -0.02 0.26 -5.75
CA MET A 49 0.53 -0.64 -4.74
C MET A 49 1.89 -1.12 -5.19
N ARG A 50 2.84 -1.12 -4.27
CA ARG A 50 4.17 -1.71 -4.40
C ARG A 50 4.37 -2.67 -3.24
N ALA A 51 5.16 -3.70 -3.44
CA ALA A 51 5.64 -4.52 -2.35
C ALA A 51 7.15 -4.60 -2.43
N GLU A 52 7.78 -4.51 -1.26
CA GLU A 52 9.22 -4.61 -1.12
C GLU A 52 9.52 -5.63 -0.02
N HIS A 53 10.54 -6.46 -0.28
CA HIS A 53 11.11 -7.35 0.73
C HIS A 53 12.00 -6.54 1.67
N ARG A 54 11.67 -6.53 2.96
CA ARG A 54 12.53 -5.91 3.96
C ARG A 54 13.14 -7.00 4.86
N PRO A 55 14.45 -7.26 4.74
CA PRO A 55 15.15 -8.19 5.64
C PRO A 55 15.37 -7.58 7.04
N ASP A 56 15.09 -6.28 7.22
CA ASP A 56 15.35 -5.56 8.44
C ASP A 56 14.20 -5.70 9.46
N PRO A 57 14.50 -6.03 10.74
CA PRO A 57 13.49 -6.20 11.78
C PRO A 57 12.99 -4.86 12.35
N ALA A 58 13.30 -3.71 11.73
CA ALA A 58 12.85 -2.40 12.20
C ALA A 58 11.36 -2.41 12.53
N PRO A 59 10.97 -1.89 13.70
CA PRO A 59 9.59 -1.66 14.02
C PRO A 59 8.93 -0.78 12.95
N LEU A 60 7.66 -1.05 12.62
CA LEU A 60 6.89 -0.18 11.73
C LEU A 60 6.88 1.28 12.18
N PRO A 61 6.89 1.63 13.47
CA PRO A 61 7.11 3.00 13.93
C PRO A 61 8.41 3.66 13.45
N ASP A 62 9.50 2.90 13.31
CA ASP A 62 10.78 3.43 12.79
C ASP A 62 10.74 3.60 11.28
N ILE A 63 10.07 2.67 10.58
CA ILE A 63 9.76 2.80 9.15
C ILE A 63 8.89 4.05 8.93
N ALA A 64 7.88 4.21 9.78
CA ALA A 64 6.98 5.36 9.80
C ALA A 64 7.72 6.66 10.07
N GLY A 65 8.64 6.65 11.04
CA GLY A 65 9.46 7.82 11.38
C GLY A 65 10.38 8.23 10.24
N HIS A 66 10.97 7.27 9.52
CA HIS A 66 11.76 7.56 8.32
C HIS A 66 10.89 8.17 7.22
N ALA A 67 9.72 7.60 6.94
CA ALA A 67 8.77 8.13 5.97
C ALA A 67 8.19 9.50 6.40
N ALA A 68 7.98 9.74 7.70
CA ALA A 68 7.52 11.03 8.25
C ALA A 68 8.51 12.16 7.95
N GLY A 69 9.81 11.87 8.10
CA GLY A 69 10.88 12.81 7.79
C GLY A 69 10.88 13.27 6.33
N GLU A 70 10.47 12.39 5.42
CA GLU A 70 10.42 12.64 3.97
C GLU A 70 9.06 13.21 3.51
N HIS A 71 7.94 12.82 4.15
CA HIS A 71 6.59 13.03 3.62
C HIS A 71 5.58 13.73 4.56
N GLY A 72 5.99 14.20 5.74
CA GLY A 72 5.18 15.05 6.62
C GLY A 72 4.46 14.31 7.75
N SER A 73 3.18 14.63 8.00
CA SER A 73 2.41 14.08 9.13
C SER A 73 2.19 12.58 8.99
N VAL A 74 2.47 11.86 10.08
CA VAL A 74 2.34 10.40 10.16
C VAL A 74 1.33 10.01 11.22
N GLU A 75 0.45 9.09 10.86
CA GLU A 75 -0.49 8.42 11.76
C GLU A 75 -0.25 6.91 11.69
N VAL A 76 -0.05 6.28 12.85
CA VAL A 76 0.11 4.83 12.96
C VAL A 76 -1.18 4.24 13.49
N VAL A 77 -1.78 3.32 12.72
CA VAL A 77 -3.05 2.67 13.03
C VAL A 77 -2.87 1.16 13.01
N GLU A 78 -3.48 0.44 13.94
CA GLU A 78 -3.52 -1.02 13.89
C GLU A 78 -4.60 -1.48 12.88
N HIS A 79 -4.21 -2.33 11.94
CA HIS A 79 -5.10 -2.97 10.98
C HIS A 79 -5.29 -4.44 11.32
N PRO A 80 -6.54 -4.92 11.40
CA PRO A 80 -6.86 -6.23 11.97
C PRO A 80 -6.19 -7.40 11.25
N VAL A 81 -5.93 -7.26 9.95
CA VAL A 81 -5.36 -8.34 9.11
C VAL A 81 -3.88 -8.10 8.79
N LEU A 82 -3.43 -6.84 8.79
CA LEU A 82 -2.13 -6.43 8.25
C LEU A 82 -1.20 -5.88 9.32
N GLY A 83 -1.52 -6.10 10.60
CA GLY A 83 -0.71 -5.63 11.72
C GLY A 83 -0.76 -4.12 11.86
N GLN A 84 0.34 -3.41 11.60
CA GLN A 84 0.40 -1.95 11.75
C GLN A 84 0.45 -1.27 10.39
N VAL A 85 -0.25 -0.14 10.31
CA VAL A 85 -0.42 0.68 9.12
C VAL A 85 0.07 2.07 9.39
N VAL A 86 0.85 2.60 8.46
CA VAL A 86 1.41 3.94 8.57
C VAL A 86 0.81 4.81 7.47
N TRP A 87 0.00 5.77 7.88
CA TRP A 87 -0.55 6.80 7.01
C TRP A 87 0.39 7.99 6.97
N THR A 88 0.83 8.37 5.78
CA THR A 88 1.57 9.61 5.57
C THR A 88 0.87 10.45 4.54
N THR A 89 0.54 11.71 4.87
CA THR A 89 -0.27 12.55 3.98
C THR A 89 0.49 13.79 3.51
N THR A 90 0.83 13.82 2.23
CA THR A 90 1.36 15.01 1.53
C THR A 90 0.20 15.78 0.88
N PRO A 91 0.35 17.06 0.45
CA PRO A 91 -0.74 17.81 -0.18
C PRO A 91 -1.37 17.14 -1.41
N GLU A 92 -0.67 16.21 -2.06
CA GLU A 92 -1.11 15.59 -3.31
C GLU A 92 -1.25 14.07 -3.22
N VAL A 93 -0.61 13.42 -2.26
CA VAL A 93 -0.54 11.96 -2.15
C VAL A 93 -0.71 11.51 -0.69
N THR A 94 -1.58 10.54 -0.49
CA THR A 94 -1.68 9.79 0.76
C THR A 94 -0.98 8.45 0.59
N PHE A 95 -0.01 8.17 1.44
CA PHE A 95 0.72 6.91 1.51
C PHE A 95 0.25 6.08 2.69
N VAL A 96 0.23 4.77 2.50
CA VAL A 96 -0.17 3.76 3.47
C VAL A 96 0.85 2.64 3.39
N HIS A 97 1.69 2.50 4.41
CA HIS A 97 2.63 1.39 4.49
C HIS A 97 2.04 0.31 5.39
N LEU A 98 1.99 -0.92 4.87
CA LEU A 98 1.43 -2.09 5.53
C LEU A 98 2.57 -3.09 5.73
N ALA A 99 2.71 -3.66 6.93
CA ALA A 99 3.60 -4.81 7.10
C ALA A 99 2.80 -6.10 7.08
N VAL A 100 3.00 -6.90 6.06
CA VAL A 100 2.47 -8.25 6.05
C VAL A 100 3.50 -9.18 6.69
N ALA A 101 3.10 -9.85 7.77
CA ALA A 101 3.93 -10.86 8.40
C ALA A 101 4.01 -12.09 7.49
N GLY A 102 5.21 -12.46 7.03
CA GLY A 102 5.46 -13.54 6.08
C GLY A 102 6.47 -14.58 6.58
N GLY A 103 6.47 -14.90 7.87
CA GLY A 103 7.47 -15.80 8.47
C GLY A 103 8.67 -15.02 9.05
N PRO A 104 9.93 -15.49 8.88
CA PRO A 104 11.11 -14.79 9.41
C PRO A 104 11.38 -13.44 8.72
N ASP A 105 10.83 -13.26 7.51
CA ASP A 105 10.89 -12.03 6.72
C ASP A 105 9.56 -11.27 6.78
N ARG A 106 9.63 -9.93 6.66
CA ARG A 106 8.46 -9.06 6.54
C ARG A 106 8.37 -8.50 5.13
N VAL A 107 7.18 -8.58 4.55
CA VAL A 107 6.87 -7.89 3.29
C VAL A 107 6.23 -6.55 3.64
N ILE A 108 6.83 -5.46 3.17
CA ILE A 108 6.23 -4.13 3.29
C ILE A 108 5.46 -3.85 2.01
N VAL A 109 4.16 -3.63 2.14
CA VAL A 109 3.28 -3.23 1.04
C VAL A 109 3.03 -1.74 1.17
N GLU A 110 3.55 -0.97 0.23
CA GLU A 110 3.26 0.46 0.11
C GLU A 110 2.04 0.64 -0.80
N VAL A 111 1.00 1.26 -0.29
CA VAL A 111 -0.17 1.69 -1.05
C VAL A 111 -0.19 3.21 -1.06
N ALA A 112 -0.15 3.81 -2.24
CA ALA A 112 -0.25 5.25 -2.41
C ALA A 112 -1.52 5.61 -3.17
N CYS A 113 -2.19 6.67 -2.74
CA CYS A 113 -3.28 7.31 -3.46
C CYS A 113 -2.90 8.75 -3.80
N ALA A 114 -2.65 9.00 -5.08
CA ALA A 114 -2.49 10.34 -5.61
C ALA A 114 -3.87 10.96 -5.88
N SER A 115 -4.13 12.13 -5.32
CA SER A 115 -5.38 12.88 -5.48
C SER A 115 -5.08 14.39 -5.41
N PRO A 116 -4.77 15.03 -6.55
CA PRO A 116 -4.49 16.46 -6.56
C PRO A 116 -5.69 17.25 -6.05
N GLY A 117 -5.47 18.09 -5.04
CA GLY A 117 -6.52 18.87 -4.37
C GLY A 117 -7.29 18.15 -3.27
N ARG A 118 -6.93 16.90 -2.92
CA ARG A 118 -7.51 16.08 -1.83
C ARG A 118 -9.04 16.11 -1.80
N SER A 119 -9.67 15.59 -2.85
CA SER A 119 -11.11 15.36 -2.81
C SER A 119 -11.47 14.46 -1.62
N SER A 120 -12.38 14.91 -0.75
CA SER A 120 -12.84 14.14 0.42
C SER A 120 -13.49 12.82 0.02
N GLU A 121 -14.10 12.77 -1.16
CA GLU A 121 -14.65 11.55 -1.76
C GLU A 121 -13.54 10.54 -2.09
N VAL A 122 -12.45 11.00 -2.71
CA VAL A 122 -11.31 10.13 -3.07
C VAL A 122 -10.59 9.63 -1.82
N ALA A 123 -10.46 10.48 -0.79
CA ALA A 123 -9.91 10.06 0.50
C ALA A 123 -10.76 8.94 1.13
N ALA A 124 -12.09 9.12 1.18
CA ALA A 124 -13.00 8.13 1.75
C ALA A 124 -13.11 6.83 0.91
N GLU A 125 -12.94 6.91 -0.41
CA GLU A 125 -12.82 5.73 -1.27
C GLU A 125 -11.50 5.00 -1.01
N PHE A 126 -10.39 5.73 -0.83
CA PHE A 126 -9.09 5.17 -0.53
C PHE A 126 -9.03 4.51 0.86
N GLU A 127 -9.62 5.14 1.87
CA GLU A 127 -9.76 4.55 3.20
C GLU A 127 -10.54 3.21 3.16
N ARG A 128 -11.62 3.16 2.36
CA ARG A 128 -12.37 1.91 2.14
C ARG A 128 -11.55 0.85 1.40
N PHE A 129 -10.78 1.25 0.40
CA PHE A 129 -9.86 0.35 -0.30
C PHE A 129 -8.86 -0.27 0.68
N VAL A 130 -8.18 0.55 1.49
CA VAL A 130 -7.21 0.08 2.48
C VAL A 130 -7.86 -0.84 3.52
N ALA A 131 -9.05 -0.48 4.02
CA ALA A 131 -9.79 -1.30 4.98
C ALA A 131 -10.28 -2.64 4.42
N SER A 132 -10.35 -2.79 3.08
CA SER A 132 -10.71 -4.05 2.43
C SER A 132 -9.55 -5.01 2.24
N LEU A 133 -8.31 -4.53 2.40
CA LEU A 133 -7.12 -5.35 2.16
C LEU A 133 -7.05 -6.49 3.16
N ARG A 134 -6.90 -7.70 2.63
CA ARG A 134 -6.73 -8.92 3.43
C ARG A 134 -5.74 -9.85 2.77
N THR A 135 -5.05 -10.63 3.58
CA THR A 135 -4.28 -11.77 3.07
C THR A 135 -5.26 -12.83 2.59
N GLY A 136 -5.14 -13.27 1.34
CA GLY A 136 -5.86 -14.45 0.86
C GLY A 136 -5.25 -15.67 1.52
N GLU A 137 -5.92 -16.24 2.51
CA GLU A 137 -5.56 -17.56 3.02
C GLU A 137 -5.92 -18.62 1.98
N ASP A 138 -5.02 -19.60 1.78
CA ASP A 138 -5.41 -20.94 1.30
C ASP A 138 -5.77 -21.80 2.53
#